data_AF-A0A6V7JMI7-F1
#
_entry.id   AF-A0A6V7JMI7-F1
#
_cell.length_a   1.000
_cell.length_b   1.000
_cell.length_c   1.000
_cell.angle_alpha   90.00
_cell.angle_beta   90.00
_cell.angle_gamma   90.00
#
_symmetry.space_group_name_H-M   'P 1'
#
loop_
_entity.id
_entity.type
_entity.pdbx_description
1 polymer ?
#
loop_
_entity_poly.entity_id
_entity_poly.type
_entity_poly.pdbx_seq_one_letter_code
_entity_poly.pdbx_strand_id
1 'polypeptide(L)'
;VHELSADKLKIREVVHIDIANDSIAAADYKEDEDPTKFKSQKTGRGPLVGKDWKNNVTPVMTCYKLVTCEFKWFGLQTRVENFIQKAERRLFTNFHRQVFCWIDRWYGLTMEDIRALEDNTKEELDR
;
A
#
# COMPACT_ATOMS: atom_id res chain seq x y z
N VAL A 1 -2.88 16.32 -9.07
CA VAL A 1 -3.53 15.03 -9.39
C VAL A 1 -4.99 15.00 -8.96
N HIS A 2 -5.33 15.32 -7.70
CA HIS A 2 -6.72 15.29 -7.20
C HIS A 2 -7.48 16.63 -7.27
N GLU A 3 -6.89 17.64 -7.90
CA GLU A 3 -7.54 18.94 -8.17
C GLU A 3 -8.25 19.58 -6.95
N LEU A 4 -7.63 19.45 -5.77
CA LEU A 4 -8.16 20.02 -4.54
C LEU A 4 -8.19 21.56 -4.60
N SER A 5 -9.20 22.16 -3.97
CA SER A 5 -9.23 23.60 -3.74
C SER A 5 -8.01 24.07 -2.94
N ALA A 6 -7.66 25.36 -3.06
CA ALA A 6 -6.52 25.95 -2.36
C ALA A 6 -6.58 25.71 -0.84
N ASP A 7 -7.76 25.81 -0.23
CA ASP A 7 -7.95 25.62 1.21
C ASP A 7 -7.68 24.18 1.65
N LYS A 8 -8.16 23.19 0.88
CA LYS A 8 -7.90 21.77 1.16
C LYS A 8 -6.44 21.41 0.92
N LEU A 9 -5.81 21.98 -0.11
CA LEU A 9 -4.38 21.79 -0.37
C LEU A 9 -3.51 22.29 0.78
N LYS A 10 -3.86 23.44 1.37
CA LYS A 10 -3.10 24.07 2.45
C LYS A 10 -3.04 23.22 3.72
N ILE A 11 -4.13 22.51 4.04
CA ILE A 11 -4.22 21.68 5.26
C ILE A 11 -3.79 20.22 5.05
N ARG A 12 -3.57 19.80 3.80
CA ARG A 12 -3.21 18.42 3.47
C ARG A 12 -1.74 18.15 3.80
N GLU A 13 -1.48 17.02 4.45
CA GLU A 13 -0.14 16.44 4.57
C GLU A 13 0.18 15.51 3.38
N VAL A 14 1.39 15.59 2.84
CA VAL A 14 1.88 14.66 1.82
C VAL A 14 2.85 13.69 2.47
N VAL A 15 2.43 12.43 2.58
CA VAL A 15 3.25 11.33 3.11
C VAL A 15 3.71 10.46 1.95
N HIS A 16 5.01 10.23 1.85
CA HIS A 16 5.58 9.24 0.94
C HIS A 16 5.72 7.91 1.69
N ILE A 17 5.29 6.83 1.06
CA ILE A 17 5.48 5.47 1.57
C ILE A 17 6.61 4.82 0.76
N ASP A 18 7.62 4.33 1.46
CA ASP A 18 8.71 3.56 0.89
C ASP A 18 8.61 2.09 1.32
N ILE A 19 8.09 1.24 0.44
CA ILE A 19 7.86 -0.18 0.75
C ILE A 19 9.15 -0.96 1.09
N ALA A 20 10.32 -0.46 0.69
CA ALA A 20 11.60 -1.09 1.00
C ALA A 20 12.22 -0.55 2.29
N ASN A 21 12.13 0.76 2.53
CA ASN A 21 12.91 1.44 3.57
C ASN A 21 12.09 1.95 4.77
N ASP A 22 10.77 2.08 4.66
CA ASP A 22 9.95 2.53 5.80
C ASP A 22 9.93 1.47 6.90
N SER A 23 10.06 1.91 8.15
CA SER A 23 9.95 1.02 9.31
C SER A 23 8.52 0.48 9.44
N ILE A 24 8.39 -0.83 9.61
CA ILE A 24 7.13 -1.47 9.97
C ILE A 24 7.15 -1.98 11.41
N ALA A 25 5.97 -2.19 11.99
CA ALA A 25 5.88 -2.77 13.33
C ALA A 25 6.40 -4.21 13.30
N ALA A 26 7.10 -4.64 14.34
CA ALA A 26 7.64 -6.01 14.43
C ALA A 26 6.55 -7.08 14.27
N ALA A 27 5.34 -6.81 14.75
CA ALA A 27 4.18 -7.71 14.60
C ALA A 27 3.64 -7.82 13.17
N ASP A 28 3.95 -6.86 12.29
CA ASP A 28 3.57 -6.90 10.87
C ASP A 28 4.66 -7.49 9.99
N TYR A 29 5.89 -7.58 10.49
CA TYR A 29 7.01 -8.05 9.68
C TYR A 29 6.88 -9.55 9.41
N LYS A 30 6.91 -9.89 8.12
CA LYS A 30 7.10 -11.25 7.64
C LYS A 30 8.15 -11.23 6.55
N GLU A 31 9.05 -12.21 6.60
CA GLU A 31 10.19 -12.28 5.69
C GLU A 31 9.76 -12.52 4.23
N ASP A 32 8.70 -13.30 4.00
CA ASP A 32 8.13 -13.55 2.67
C ASP A 32 7.36 -12.35 2.10
N GLU A 33 7.13 -11.31 2.91
CA GLU A 33 6.51 -10.05 2.53
C GLU A 33 7.53 -8.89 2.61
N ASP A 34 8.84 -9.18 2.53
CA ASP A 34 9.91 -8.18 2.52
C ASP A 34 10.45 -7.88 1.11
N PRO A 35 10.15 -6.68 0.54
CA PRO A 35 10.64 -6.30 -0.79
C PRO A 35 12.17 -6.21 -0.89
N THR A 36 12.88 -6.05 0.23
CA THR A 36 14.35 -6.01 0.25
C THR A 36 14.98 -7.39 0.12
N LYS A 37 14.17 -8.45 0.29
CA LYS A 37 14.60 -9.86 0.19
C LYS A 37 13.96 -10.60 -0.98
N PHE A 38 12.81 -10.12 -1.45
CA PHE A 38 12.07 -10.75 -2.53
C PHE A 38 12.65 -10.42 -3.92
N LYS A 39 12.82 -11.45 -4.74
CA LYS A 39 13.09 -11.33 -6.18
C LYS A 39 12.12 -12.22 -6.96
N SER A 40 11.32 -11.59 -7.82
CA SER A 40 10.36 -12.27 -8.68
C SER A 40 11.06 -13.20 -9.67
N GLN A 41 10.61 -14.45 -9.74
CA GLN A 41 11.09 -15.42 -10.71
C GLN A 41 10.45 -15.23 -12.09
N LYS A 42 9.21 -14.68 -12.15
CA LYS A 42 8.53 -14.44 -13.43
C LYS A 42 8.99 -13.16 -14.13
N THR A 43 9.40 -12.14 -13.38
CA THR A 43 9.70 -10.81 -13.92
C THR A 43 11.14 -10.35 -13.68
N GLY A 44 11.88 -11.03 -12.80
CA GLY A 44 13.24 -10.64 -12.40
C GLY A 44 13.32 -9.40 -11.51
N ARG A 45 12.18 -8.76 -11.18
CA ARG A 45 12.13 -7.54 -10.35
C ARG A 45 12.50 -7.84 -8.90
N GLY A 46 13.17 -6.87 -8.27
CA GLY A 46 13.69 -6.99 -6.91
C GLY A 46 15.05 -7.73 -6.84
N PRO A 47 15.66 -7.79 -5.65
CA PRO A 47 15.22 -7.13 -4.42
C PRO A 47 15.34 -5.60 -4.50
N LEU A 48 14.49 -4.90 -3.74
CA LEU A 48 14.52 -3.44 -3.63
C LEU A 48 15.52 -3.05 -2.55
N VAL A 49 16.73 -2.64 -2.93
CA VAL A 49 17.83 -2.38 -1.99
C VAL A 49 18.37 -0.96 -2.13
N GLY A 50 18.67 -0.33 -1.00
CA GLY A 50 19.25 1.01 -0.93
C GLY A 50 18.20 2.12 -0.95
N LYS A 51 18.64 3.33 -0.59
CA LYS A 51 17.77 4.52 -0.51
C LYS A 51 17.25 4.96 -1.88
N ASP A 52 18.02 4.69 -2.93
CA ASP A 52 17.75 5.13 -4.30
C ASP A 52 17.18 4.01 -5.19
N TRP A 53 16.62 2.93 -4.62
CA TRP A 53 16.07 1.81 -5.39
C TRP A 53 15.07 2.27 -6.46
N LYS A 54 14.30 3.33 -6.17
CA LYS A 54 13.28 3.92 -7.06
C LYS A 54 13.87 4.41 -8.38
N ASN A 55 15.15 4.79 -8.42
CA ASN A 55 15.83 5.28 -9.62
C ASN A 55 16.33 4.14 -10.53
N ASN A 56 16.40 2.91 -10.00
CA ASN A 56 17.02 1.77 -10.65
C ASN A 56 16.03 0.66 -11.01
N VAL A 57 14.73 0.93 -10.94
CA VAL A 57 13.66 -0.04 -11.23
C VAL A 57 12.83 0.37 -12.44
N THR A 58 12.40 -0.64 -13.20
CA THR A 58 11.49 -0.46 -14.33
C THR A 58 10.58 -1.69 -14.48
N PRO A 59 9.30 -1.52 -14.84
CA PRO A 59 8.56 -0.26 -14.88
C PRO A 59 8.29 0.30 -13.47
N VAL A 60 7.98 1.59 -13.39
CA VAL A 60 7.60 2.29 -12.16
C VAL A 60 6.27 3.03 -12.35
N MET A 61 5.48 3.09 -11.29
CA MET A 61 4.25 3.88 -11.21
C MET A 61 4.14 4.52 -9.83
N THR A 62 3.22 5.47 -9.66
CA THR A 62 2.92 6.07 -8.35
C THR A 62 1.42 6.09 -8.12
N CYS A 63 0.97 5.58 -6.98
CA CYS A 63 -0.43 5.65 -6.56
C CYS A 63 -0.61 6.84 -5.62
N TYR A 64 -1.35 7.86 -6.05
CA TYR A 64 -1.69 8.99 -5.20
C TYR A 64 -3.01 8.70 -4.47
N LYS A 65 -2.94 8.17 -3.24
CA LYS A 65 -4.12 7.93 -2.40
C LYS A 65 -4.44 9.16 -1.56
N LEU A 66 -5.56 9.83 -1.86
CA LEU A 66 -6.06 10.93 -1.03
C LEU A 66 -6.99 10.35 0.05
N VAL A 67 -6.59 10.45 1.31
CA VAL A 67 -7.37 9.97 2.45
C VAL A 67 -8.00 11.15 3.16
N THR A 68 -9.33 11.17 3.24
CA THR A 68 -10.10 12.13 4.05
C THR A 68 -10.82 11.34 5.13
N CYS A 69 -10.71 11.81 6.36
CA CYS A 69 -11.41 11.23 7.50
C CYS A 69 -12.16 12.35 8.22
N GLU A 70 -13.39 12.07 8.63
CA GLU A 70 -14.23 12.99 9.41
C GLU A 70 -14.85 12.21 10.56
N PHE A 71 -14.56 12.61 11.80
CA PHE A 71 -15.11 11.98 13.00
C PHE A 71 -15.64 13.04 13.98
N LYS A 72 -16.93 13.34 13.88
CA LYS A 72 -17.59 14.39 14.67
C LYS A 72 -18.05 13.89 16.04
N TRP A 73 -17.13 13.85 16.99
CA TRP A 73 -17.45 13.59 18.40
C TRP A 73 -16.69 14.56 19.31
N PHE A 74 -17.44 15.33 20.11
CA PHE A 74 -16.89 16.27 21.08
C PHE A 74 -15.86 15.61 22.02
N GLY A 75 -14.65 16.18 22.08
CA GLY A 75 -13.56 15.68 22.91
C GLY A 75 -12.77 14.50 22.33
N LEU A 76 -13.21 13.89 21.22
CA LEU A 76 -12.55 12.73 20.62
C LEU A 76 -12.10 12.92 19.16
N GLN A 77 -12.67 13.90 18.44
CA GLN A 77 -12.42 14.14 17.01
C GLN A 77 -10.95 14.01 16.59
N THR A 78 -10.08 14.92 17.06
CA THR A 78 -8.67 14.96 16.65
C THR A 78 -7.92 13.67 16.96
N ARG A 79 -8.21 13.05 18.10
CA ARG A 79 -7.53 11.81 18.52
C ARG A 79 -7.90 10.65 17.59
N VAL A 80 -9.17 10.52 17.25
CA VAL A 80 -9.68 9.42 16.42
C VAL A 80 -9.29 9.63 14.96
N GLU A 81 -9.41 10.85 14.42
CA GLU A 81 -8.98 11.16 13.05
C GLU A 81 -7.48 10.88 12.85
N ASN A 82 -6.63 11.30 13.80
CA ASN A 82 -5.20 10.99 13.77
C ASN A 82 -4.90 9.48 13.89
N PHE A 83 -5.69 8.76 14.68
CA PHE A 83 -5.56 7.30 14.76
C PHE A 83 -5.87 6.64 13.42
N ILE A 84 -6.96 7.04 12.77
CA ILE A 84 -7.36 6.52 11.45
C ILE A 84 -6.29 6.81 10.40
N GLN A 85 -5.76 8.05 10.34
CA GLN A 85 -4.70 8.38 9.38
C GLN A 85 -3.42 7.54 9.59
N LYS A 86 -3.06 7.26 10.85
CA LYS A 86 -1.93 6.35 11.16
C LYS A 86 -2.23 4.90 10.78
N ALA A 87 -3.46 4.44 10.99
CA ALA A 87 -3.89 3.10 10.59
C ALA A 87 -3.85 2.93 9.07
N GLU A 88 -4.33 3.91 8.31
CA GLU A 88 -4.26 3.93 6.84
C GLU A 88 -2.82 3.92 6.32
N ARG A 89 -1.93 4.71 6.91
CA ARG A 89 -0.50 4.67 6.54
C ARG A 89 0.10 3.27 6.78
N ARG A 90 -0.19 2.66 7.94
CA ARG A 90 0.26 1.30 8.27
C ARG A 90 -0.29 0.27 7.28
N LEU A 91 -1.58 0.34 6.98
CA LEU A 91 -2.27 -0.51 6.02
C LEU A 91 -1.62 -0.41 4.63
N PHE A 92 -1.47 0.81 4.09
CA PHE A 92 -0.87 1.01 2.78
C PHE A 92 0.58 0.54 2.72
N THR A 93 1.36 0.72 3.79
CA THR A 93 2.74 0.26 3.83
C THR A 93 2.80 -1.27 3.72
N ASN A 94 2.05 -1.98 4.56
CA ASN A 94 2.04 -3.45 4.58
C ASN A 94 1.43 -4.03 3.31
N PHE A 95 0.31 -3.47 2.84
CA PHE A 95 -0.38 -3.92 1.63
C PHE A 95 0.52 -3.81 0.39
N HIS A 96 1.20 -2.68 0.17
CA HIS A 96 2.03 -2.55 -1.05
C HIS A 96 3.33 -3.37 -0.97
N ARG A 97 3.83 -3.68 0.23
CA ARG A 97 4.90 -4.68 0.42
C ARG A 97 4.43 -6.06 -0.06
N GLN A 98 3.26 -6.49 0.38
CA GLN A 98 2.63 -7.75 -0.04
C GLN A 98 2.39 -7.79 -1.55
N VAL A 99 1.79 -6.76 -2.12
CA VAL A 99 1.52 -6.68 -3.57
C VAL A 99 2.80 -6.88 -4.38
N PHE A 100 3.92 -6.27 -3.96
CA PHE A 100 5.21 -6.46 -4.62
C PHE A 100 5.75 -7.89 -4.43
N CYS A 101 5.77 -8.40 -3.20
CA CYS A 101 6.28 -9.75 -2.92
C CYS A 101 5.41 -10.87 -3.50
N TRP A 102 4.16 -10.57 -3.86
CA TRP A 102 3.24 -11.50 -4.50
C TRP A 102 3.16 -11.33 -6.02
N ILE A 103 4.06 -10.55 -6.64
CA ILE A 103 4.14 -10.40 -8.11
C ILE A 103 4.00 -11.74 -8.81
N ASP A 104 4.72 -12.77 -8.37
CA ASP A 104 4.69 -14.07 -9.06
C ASP A 104 3.32 -14.77 -9.00
N ARG A 105 2.44 -14.39 -8.06
CA ARG A 105 1.09 -14.94 -7.93
C ARG A 105 0.10 -14.30 -8.89
N TRP A 106 0.19 -12.99 -9.08
CA TRP A 106 -0.78 -12.24 -9.90
C TRP A 106 -0.24 -11.86 -11.29
N TYR A 107 1.08 -11.89 -11.51
CA TYR A 107 1.66 -11.56 -12.81
C TYR A 107 1.26 -12.59 -13.87
N GLY A 108 0.64 -12.08 -14.93
CA GLY A 108 0.07 -12.88 -16.02
C GLY A 108 -1.42 -13.17 -15.90
N LEU A 109 -2.06 -12.83 -14.77
CA LEU A 109 -3.51 -12.94 -14.66
C LEU A 109 -4.21 -11.93 -15.57
N THR A 110 -5.26 -12.38 -16.22
CA THR A 110 -6.18 -11.53 -16.98
C THR A 110 -7.23 -10.93 -16.05
N MET A 111 -7.96 -9.91 -16.50
CA MET A 111 -9.09 -9.37 -15.74
C MET A 111 -10.23 -10.38 -15.55
N GLU A 112 -10.35 -11.37 -16.46
CA GLU A 112 -11.31 -12.47 -16.31
C GLU A 112 -10.91 -13.38 -15.15
N ASP A 113 -9.62 -13.73 -15.04
CA ASP A 113 -9.10 -14.51 -13.91
C ASP A 113 -9.32 -13.78 -12.57
N ILE A 114 -9.09 -12.46 -12.54
CA ILE A 114 -9.32 -11.65 -11.33
C ILE A 114 -10.78 -11.71 -10.90
N ARG A 115 -11.74 -11.57 -11.81
CA ARG A 115 -13.17 -11.65 -11.49
C ARG A 115 -13.57 -13.01 -10.94
N ALA A 116 -13.06 -14.09 -11.53
CA ALA A 116 -13.32 -15.44 -11.04
C ALA A 116 -12.73 -15.66 -9.63
N LEU A 117 -11.55 -15.10 -9.34
CA LEU A 117 -10.96 -15.13 -8.00
C LEU A 117 -11.78 -14.31 -6.99
N GLU A 118 -12.29 -13.15 -7.38
CA GLU A 118 -13.17 -12.33 -6.53
C GLU A 118 -14.45 -13.07 -6.15
N ASP A 119 -15.09 -13.74 -7.12
CA ASP A 119 -16.31 -14.53 -6.88
C ASP A 119 -16.06 -15.69 -5.91
N ASN A 120 -14.98 -16.46 -6.13
CA ASN A 120 -14.60 -17.56 -5.22
C ASN A 120 -14.26 -17.05 -3.81
N THR A 121 -13.49 -15.96 -3.71
CA THR A 121 -13.11 -15.35 -2.43
C THR A 121 -14.34 -14.89 -1.66
N LYS A 122 -15.33 -14.33 -2.35
CA LYS A 122 -16.60 -13.93 -1.74
C LYS A 122 -17.34 -15.13 -1.14
N GLU A 123 -17.45 -16.22 -1.89
CA GLU A 123 -18.10 -17.45 -1.38
C GLU A 123 -17.38 -18.04 -0.17
N GLU A 124 -16.05 -17.96 -0.12
CA GLU A 124 -15.26 -18.43 1.03
C GLU A 124 -15.43 -17.55 2.26
N LEU A 125 -15.53 -16.23 2.10
CA LEU A 125 -15.70 -15.27 3.20
C LEU A 125 -17.12 -15.25 3.77
N ASP A 126 -18.13 -15.61 2.96
CA ASP A 126 -19.52 -15.71 3.39
C ASP A 126 -19.83 -17.01 4.18
N ARG A 127 -18.86 -17.94 4.26
CA ARG A 127 -18.94 -19.18 5.06
C ARG A 127 -18.43 -18.99 6.48
#